data_AF-A0A3C1YUL2-F1
#
_entry.id   AF-A0A3C1YUL2-F1
#
_cell.length_a   1.000
_cell.length_b   1.000
_cell.length_c   1.000
_cell.angle_alpha   90.00
_cell.angle_beta   90.00
_cell.angle_gamma   90.00
#
_symmetry.space_group_name_H-M   'P 1'
#
loop_
_entity.id
_entity.type
_entity.pdbx_description
1 polymer ?
#
loop_
_entity_poly.entity_id
_entity_poly.type
_entity_poly.pdbx_seq_one_letter_code
_entity_poly.pdbx_strand_id
1 'polypeptide(L)'
;MVFLPLIYFFPIRTELTTQIVLTTISFSVLCSAIAYVIFYRLLNNLGTTKALSVTFLIPVFGFIWGYIFLKEEITMIMIVGSLFVLSGIYFVTGKEKLT
;
A
#
# COMPACT_ATOMS: atom_id res chain seq x y z
N MET A 1 -8.60 11.14 -11.91
CA MET A 1 -8.88 11.62 -13.29
C MET A 1 -9.58 10.57 -14.16
N VAL A 2 -9.28 9.27 -14.01
CA VAL A 2 -9.92 8.19 -14.80
C VAL A 2 -11.45 8.09 -14.63
N PHE A 3 -12.00 8.51 -13.48
CA PHE A 3 -13.45 8.43 -13.21
C PHE A 3 -14.25 9.68 -13.59
N LEU A 4 -13.61 10.75 -14.08
CA LEU A 4 -14.30 11.97 -14.51
C LEU A 4 -15.39 11.72 -15.58
N PRO A 5 -15.19 10.86 -16.60
CA PRO A 5 -16.26 10.55 -17.57
C PRO A 5 -17.43 9.75 -16.97
N LEU A 6 -17.23 9.05 -15.85
CA LEU A 6 -18.27 8.21 -15.22
C LEU A 6 -19.31 9.04 -14.45
N ILE A 7 -18.97 10.28 -14.07
CA ILE A 7 -19.86 11.23 -13.37
C ILE A 7 -21.10 11.57 -14.19
N TYR A 8 -20.97 11.56 -15.52
CA TYR A 8 -22.10 11.79 -16.41
C TYR A 8 -23.16 10.68 -16.34
N PHE A 9 -22.72 9.44 -16.06
CA PHE A 9 -23.60 8.27 -15.96
C PHE A 9 -24.12 8.04 -14.54
N PHE A 10 -23.36 8.44 -13.51
CA PHE A 10 -23.74 8.38 -12.10
C PHE A 10 -23.69 9.77 -11.46
N PRO A 11 -24.78 10.57 -11.52
CA PRO A 11 -24.82 11.88 -10.90
C PRO A 11 -24.63 11.74 -9.38
N ILE A 12 -23.59 12.40 -8.86
CA ILE A 12 -23.24 12.42 -7.44
C ILE A 12 -24.38 13.13 -6.68
N ARG A 13 -25.12 12.37 -5.88
CA ARG A 13 -26.23 12.87 -5.04
C ARG A 13 -25.78 13.21 -3.62
N THR A 14 -24.50 13.55 -3.45
CA THR A 14 -23.93 13.83 -2.13
C THR A 14 -23.77 15.33 -1.98
N GLU A 15 -24.40 15.91 -0.97
CA GLU A 15 -24.12 17.29 -0.61
C GLU A 15 -22.67 17.39 -0.14
N LEU A 16 -21.94 18.40 -0.67
CA LEU A 16 -20.56 18.66 -0.28
C LEU A 16 -20.53 19.19 1.16
N THR A 17 -20.59 18.27 2.12
CA THR A 17 -20.43 18.55 3.55
C THR A 17 -18.96 18.78 3.88
N THR A 18 -18.70 19.75 4.76
CA THR A 18 -17.36 20.08 5.26
C THR A 18 -16.62 18.89 5.86
N GLN A 19 -17.34 17.97 6.54
CA GLN A 19 -16.77 16.73 7.09
C GLN A 19 -16.15 15.84 6.01
N ILE A 20 -16.80 15.66 4.85
CA ILE A 20 -16.30 14.80 3.77
C ILE A 20 -14.98 15.36 3.22
N VAL A 21 -14.93 16.69 3.04
CA VAL A 21 -13.73 17.38 2.58
C VAL A 21 -12.59 17.22 3.59
N LEU A 22 -12.87 17.45 4.88
CA LEU A 22 -11.90 17.30 5.96
C LEU A 22 -11.36 15.86 6.04
N THR A 23 -12.22 14.85 6.10
CA THR A 23 -11.79 13.44 6.18
C THR A 23 -10.98 13.02 4.97
N THR A 24 -11.38 13.42 3.76
CA THR A 24 -10.67 13.08 2.52
C THR A 24 -9.29 13.73 2.48
N ILE A 25 -9.17 15.00 2.86
CA ILE A 25 -7.89 15.71 2.91
C ILE A 25 -7.00 15.08 3.98
N SER A 26 -7.50 14.88 5.20
CA SER A 26 -6.73 14.26 6.27
C SER A 26 -6.24 12.86 5.90
N PHE A 27 -7.09 12.02 5.31
CA PHE A 27 -6.71 10.66 4.90
C PHE A 27 -5.68 10.68 3.76
N SER A 28 -5.87 11.52 2.73
CA SER A 28 -4.92 11.59 1.60
C SER A 28 -3.56 12.15 2.00
N VAL A 29 -3.51 13.16 2.87
CA VAL A 29 -2.24 13.70 3.38
C VAL A 29 -1.52 12.68 4.25
N LEU A 30 -2.23 12.08 5.22
CA LEU A 30 -1.63 11.12 6.15
C LEU A 30 -1.20 9.83 5.46
N CYS A 31 -2.06 9.23 4.64
CA CYS A 31 -1.80 7.94 4.03
C CYS A 31 -0.84 8.04 2.83
N SER A 32 -0.94 9.09 2.01
CA SER A 32 -0.18 9.17 0.76
C SER A 32 0.96 10.17 0.83
N ALA A 33 0.69 11.43 1.19
CA ALA A 33 1.73 12.47 1.13
C ALA A 33 2.89 12.17 2.10
N ILE A 34 2.59 11.82 3.35
CA ILE A 34 3.62 11.47 4.34
C ILE A 34 4.35 10.19 3.93
N ALA A 35 3.62 9.15 3.50
CA ALA A 35 4.21 7.90 3.07
C ALA A 35 5.21 8.11 1.91
N TYR A 36 4.85 8.93 0.92
CA TYR A 36 5.76 9.26 -0.18
C TYR A 36 7.01 10.02 0.28
N VAL A 37 6.87 10.99 1.20
CA VAL A 37 8.04 11.70 1.75
C VAL A 37 9.00 10.71 2.43
N ILE A 38 8.47 9.79 3.23
CA ILE A 38 9.27 8.74 3.88
C ILE A 38 9.91 7.82 2.83
N PHE A 39 9.15 7.40 1.82
CA PHE A 39 9.63 6.54 0.74
C PHE A 39 10.79 7.18 -0.04
N TYR A 40 10.66 8.46 -0.42
CA TYR A 40 11.74 9.17 -1.13
C TYR A 40 12.96 9.41 -0.24
N ARG A 41 12.78 9.64 1.06
CA ARG A 41 13.91 9.71 2.02
C ARG A 41 14.63 8.37 2.13
N LEU A 42 13.90 7.26 2.19
CA LEU A 42 14.48 5.90 2.18
C LEU A 42 15.24 5.65 0.88
N LEU A 43 14.69 6.07 -0.26
CA LEU A 43 15.34 5.94 -1.56
C LEU A 43 16.69 6.67 -1.60
N ASN A 44 16.74 7.90 -1.09
CA ASN A 44 17.95 8.71 -1.06
C ASN A 44 19.03 8.17 -0.11
N ASN A 45 18.63 7.59 1.03
CA ASN A 45 19.56 7.13 2.07
C ASN A 45 20.03 5.68 1.91
N LEU A 46 19.20 4.80 1.36
CA LEU A 46 19.43 3.34 1.37
C LEU A 46 19.56 2.73 -0.03
N GLY A 47 19.34 3.52 -1.09
CA GLY A 47 19.30 3.05 -2.47
C GLY A 47 18.00 2.30 -2.83
N THR A 48 17.71 2.25 -4.13
CA THR A 48 16.48 1.70 -4.73
C THR A 48 16.11 0.31 -4.22
N THR A 49 17.11 -0.52 -3.98
CA THR A 49 17.01 -1.92 -3.57
C THR A 49 16.30 -2.10 -2.21
N LYS A 50 16.52 -1.21 -1.23
CA LYS A 50 15.85 -1.30 0.09
C LYS A 50 14.48 -0.64 0.12
N ALA A 51 14.23 0.36 -0.73
CA ALA A 51 12.93 1.01 -0.80
C ALA A 51 11.85 0.04 -1.32
N LEU A 52 12.22 -0.83 -2.28
CA LEU A 52 11.33 -1.86 -2.82
C LEU A 52 10.92 -2.92 -1.78
N SER A 53 11.75 -3.15 -0.75
CA SER A 53 11.43 -4.04 0.37
C SER A 53 10.14 -3.66 1.11
N VAL A 54 9.75 -2.38 1.11
CA VAL A 54 8.50 -1.93 1.72
C VAL A 54 7.29 -2.41 0.92
N THR A 55 7.35 -2.33 -0.40
CA THR A 55 6.31 -2.84 -1.32
C THR A 55 6.17 -4.36 -1.22
N PHE A 56 7.27 -5.05 -0.93
CA PHE A 56 7.30 -6.50 -0.76
C PHE A 56 6.63 -7.01 0.51
N LEU A 57 6.38 -6.12 1.48
CA LEU A 57 5.62 -6.44 2.69
C LEU A 57 4.10 -6.33 2.49
N ILE A 58 3.63 -5.84 1.33
CA ILE A 58 2.19 -5.73 1.01
C ILE A 58 1.39 -7.01 1.33
N PRO A 59 1.77 -8.22 0.89
CA PRO A 59 1.00 -9.43 1.19
C PRO A 59 0.89 -9.69 2.71
N VAL A 60 1.97 -9.44 3.45
CA VAL A 60 2.00 -9.62 4.92
C VAL A 60 1.06 -8.64 5.60
N PHE A 61 1.18 -7.35 5.30
CA PHE A 61 0.27 -6.34 5.85
C PHE A 61 -1.17 -6.56 5.40
N GLY A 62 -1.38 -7.06 4.18
CA GLY A 62 -2.69 -7.36 3.61
C GLY A 62 -3.49 -8.34 4.46
N PHE A 63 -2.95 -9.54 4.72
CA PHE A 63 -3.69 -10.52 5.53
C PHE A 63 -3.78 -10.14 7.01
N ILE A 64 -2.78 -9.43 7.55
CA ILE A 64 -2.82 -8.95 8.95
C ILE A 64 -3.96 -7.95 9.13
N TRP A 65 -4.09 -6.97 8.23
CA TRP A 65 -5.21 -6.04 8.29
C TRP A 65 -6.55 -6.69 7.93
N GLY A 66 -6.58 -7.66 7.01
CA GLY A 66 -7.76 -8.49 6.75
C GLY A 66 -8.26 -9.19 8.02
N TYR A 67 -7.35 -9.80 8.79
CA TYR A 67 -7.70 -10.40 10.08
C TYR A 67 -8.16 -9.36 11.12
N ILE A 68 -7.46 -8.22 11.25
CA ILE A 68 -7.77 -7.21 12.28
C ILE A 68 -9.10 -6.49 11.99
N PHE A 69 -9.32 -6.05 10.75
CA PHE A 69 -10.46 -5.19 10.39
C PHE A 69 -11.63 -5.98 9.82
N LEU A 70 -11.38 -7.00 8.99
CA LEU A 70 -12.42 -7.80 8.34
C LEU A 70 -12.71 -9.10 9.10
N LYS A 71 -11.90 -9.46 10.13
CA LYS A 71 -12.01 -10.71 10.91
C LYS A 71 -11.93 -11.96 10.04
N GLU A 72 -11.19 -11.90 8.93
CA GLU A 72 -10.94 -13.04 8.06
C GLU A 72 -10.01 -14.04 8.76
N GLU A 73 -10.31 -15.34 8.68
CA GLU A 73 -9.42 -16.35 9.26
C GLU A 73 -8.09 -16.43 8.50
N ILE A 74 -6.98 -16.36 9.24
CA ILE A 74 -5.65 -16.52 8.66
C ILE A 74 -5.45 -17.99 8.32
N THR A 75 -5.59 -18.33 7.05
CA THR A 75 -5.38 -19.70 6.56
C THR A 75 -3.90 -20.02 6.39
N MET A 76 -3.55 -21.31 6.50
CA MET A 76 -2.19 -21.79 6.25
C MET A 76 -1.67 -21.40 4.86
N ILE A 77 -2.57 -21.33 3.87
CA ILE A 77 -2.27 -20.95 2.49
C ILE A 77 -1.81 -19.49 2.39
N MET A 78 -2.42 -18.56 3.15
CA MET A 78 -2.01 -17.15 3.17
C MET A 78 -0.59 -16.99 3.72
N ILE A 79 -0.25 -17.76 4.75
CA ILE A 79 1.08 -17.75 5.36
C ILE A 79 2.11 -18.32 4.37
N VAL A 80 1.85 -19.48 3.79
CA VAL A 80 2.76 -20.13 2.83
C VAL A 80 2.93 -19.26 1.58
N GLY A 81 1.86 -18.69 1.03
CA GLY A 81 1.91 -17.78 -0.10
C GLY A 81 2.74 -16.53 0.20
N SER A 82 2.56 -15.93 1.39
CA SER A 82 3.36 -14.79 1.83
C SER A 82 4.84 -15.12 1.97
N LEU A 83 5.17 -16.28 2.56
CA LEU A 83 6.55 -16.77 2.67
C LEU A 83 7.18 -17.03 1.29
N PHE A 84 6.40 -17.56 0.34
CA PHE A 84 6.86 -17.81 -1.02
C PHE A 84 7.17 -16.51 -1.78
N VAL A 85 6.33 -15.49 -1.61
CA VAL A 85 6.57 -14.16 -2.18
C VAL A 85 7.82 -13.52 -1.56
N LEU A 86 7.93 -13.54 -0.22
CA LEU A 86 9.10 -13.00 0.49
C LEU A 86 10.41 -13.70 0.11
N SER A 87 10.40 -15.02 -0.10
CA SER A 87 11.60 -15.77 -0.50
C SER A 87 12.02 -15.45 -1.93
N GLY A 88 11.07 -15.32 -2.86
CA GLY A 88 11.34 -14.88 -4.23
C GLY A 88 11.98 -13.49 -4.27
N ILE A 89 11.45 -12.56 -3.48
CA ILE A 89 12.01 -11.22 -3.30
C ILE A 89 13.42 -11.27 -2.74
N TYR A 90 13.65 -12.05 -1.68
CA TYR A 90 14.97 -12.20 -1.09
C TYR A 90 15.98 -12.69 -2.13
N PHE A 91 15.58 -13.60 -3.01
CA PHE A 91 16.46 -14.12 -4.06
C PHE A 91 16.79 -13.09 -5.16
N VAL A 92 15.80 -12.26 -5.54
CA VAL A 92 15.99 -11.19 -6.54
C VAL A 92 16.83 -10.05 -5.98
N THR A 93 16.46 -9.55 -4.80
CA THR A 93 17.09 -8.39 -4.14
C THR A 93 18.45 -8.75 -3.51
N GLY A 94 18.61 -10.00 -3.05
CA GLY A 94 19.84 -10.47 -2.38
C GLY A 94 21.07 -10.54 -3.30
N LYS A 95 20.88 -10.66 -4.62
CA LYS A 95 21.98 -10.70 -5.60
C LYS A 95 22.54 -9.33 -5.98
N GLU A 96 21.79 -8.25 -5.74
CA GLU A 96 22.18 -6.89 -6.13
C GLU A 96 23.27 -6.29 -5.23
N LYS A 97 23.60 -6.96 -4.11
CA LYS A 97 24.56 -6.47 -3.11
C LYS A 97 26.00 -6.95 -3.29
N LEU A 98 26.33 -7.57 -4.43
CA LEU A 98 27.65 -8.20 -4.69
C LEU A 98 28.30 -7.77 -6.02
N THR A 99 27.92 -6.63 -6.61
CA THR A 99 28.66 -6.05 -7.75
C THR A 99 28.98 -4.58 -7.50
#